data_AF-A0A8D0VG42-F1
#
_entry.id   AF-A0A8D0VG42-F1
#
_cell.length_a   1.000
_cell.length_b   1.000
_cell.length_c   1.000
_cell.angle_alpha   90.00
_cell.angle_beta   90.00
_cell.angle_gamma   90.00
#
_symmetry.space_group_name_H-M   'P 1'
#
loop_
_entity.id
_entity.type
_entity.pdbx_description
1 polymer ?
#
loop_
_entity_poly.entity_id
_entity_poly.type
_entity_poly.pdbx_seq_one_letter_code
_entity_poly.pdbx_strand_id
1 'polypeptide(L)'
;MASAFERVVKSVVRELDHGRELTPVKSLQTSDRFQPYCLLGRKPSSSWFWRPRYTCVDLSIWDILEPSAPEPAVERGGPFYFHDTMDGQLQGQVELAAPGQGKFSGGAAVSGSSSASMNVCTLRVAPNTWDAMHLERRLRQPEHKVLQQLRSRGNDVFVVTEVLQTQKEVEVTRTHKQEGSGQFALPGAVSLQGQGQGHLSRKKTVTIPSGSVIAFRVAQLVIGSDWDILLFPDKKQRTFRPLREGHSASHGADGQPPQFSRLVSGMSFPSEHLKFQSDGPAEDLLVTTEDFQGLQAEVDAWAAGLEALSREPCRQLLGGLGQVLQDEPALQALEDSLEQGLCGGLVEPQDGPAGAMLECLVLACRRLEREVAGPIFYLVQALAVLNETQHVLLAKVLETGALSGALTLVGSLLEQSAPWQERRAVSLPPTLLGSSWGSEAPIWALLEECGLEPQVGTAQVCWEPEAQSCTC
;
A
#
# COMPACT_ATOMS: atom_id res chain seq x y z
N MET A 1 14.32 -2.17 -3.31
CA MET A 1 14.32 -3.12 -4.45
C MET A 1 13.41 -4.27 -4.13
N ALA A 2 12.30 -4.43 -4.87
CA ALA A 2 11.40 -5.57 -4.74
C ALA A 2 12.17 -6.91 -4.69
N SER A 3 11.75 -7.79 -3.77
CA SER A 3 12.42 -9.07 -3.56
C SER A 3 12.27 -9.97 -4.79
N ALA A 4 13.15 -10.98 -4.93
CA ALA A 4 13.03 -11.94 -6.03
C ALA A 4 11.68 -12.69 -5.98
N PHE A 5 11.18 -12.97 -4.78
CA PHE A 5 9.87 -13.57 -4.56
C PHE A 5 8.74 -12.66 -5.03
N GLU A 6 8.70 -11.41 -4.55
CA GLU A 6 7.63 -10.45 -4.87
C GLU A 6 7.50 -10.21 -6.38
N ARG A 7 8.63 -10.10 -7.10
CA ARG A 7 8.62 -9.93 -8.56
C ARG A 7 8.01 -11.15 -9.26
N VAL A 8 8.39 -12.37 -8.88
CA VAL A 8 7.84 -13.58 -9.50
C VAL A 8 6.37 -13.74 -9.18
N VAL A 9 5.95 -13.48 -7.94
CA VAL A 9 4.54 -13.50 -7.53
C VAL A 9 3.71 -12.55 -8.40
N LYS A 10 4.16 -11.29 -8.55
CA LYS A 10 3.49 -10.30 -9.40
C LYS A 10 3.37 -10.77 -10.85
N SER A 11 4.43 -11.37 -11.40
CA SER A 11 4.39 -11.92 -12.76
C SER A 11 3.42 -13.10 -12.89
N VAL A 12 3.38 -14.00 -11.90
CA VAL A 12 2.44 -15.14 -11.91
C VAL A 12 0.99 -14.65 -11.88
N VAL A 13 0.66 -13.70 -11.01
CA VAL A 13 -0.70 -13.14 -10.93
C VAL A 13 -1.09 -12.43 -12.22
N ARG A 14 -0.17 -11.65 -12.80
CA ARG A 14 -0.39 -10.97 -14.08
C ARG A 14 -0.77 -11.94 -15.20
N GLU A 15 -0.06 -13.06 -15.32
CA GLU A 15 -0.31 -14.05 -16.37
C GLU A 15 -1.57 -14.90 -16.11
N LEU A 16 -1.90 -15.20 -14.84
CA LEU A 16 -2.97 -16.14 -14.51
C LEU A 16 -4.31 -15.48 -14.17
N ASP A 17 -4.32 -14.22 -13.77
CA ASP A 17 -5.52 -13.51 -13.32
C ASP A 17 -5.63 -12.11 -13.94
N HIS A 18 -6.13 -12.07 -15.17
CA HIS A 18 -6.42 -10.82 -15.86
C HIS A 18 -7.60 -10.06 -15.23
N GLY A 19 -8.42 -10.71 -14.41
CA GLY A 19 -9.56 -10.13 -13.71
C GLY A 19 -9.18 -9.30 -12.47
N ARG A 20 -7.91 -9.36 -12.04
CA ARG A 20 -7.37 -8.68 -10.84
C ARG A 20 -8.14 -9.03 -9.56
N GLU A 21 -8.58 -10.28 -9.51
CA GLU A 21 -9.37 -10.86 -8.45
C GLU A 21 -8.51 -11.41 -7.30
N LEU A 22 -7.24 -11.72 -7.58
CA LEU A 22 -6.23 -12.25 -6.69
C LEU A 22 -5.29 -11.14 -6.20
N THR A 23 -5.07 -11.12 -4.89
CA THR A 23 -4.09 -10.28 -4.24
C THR A 23 -2.74 -11.01 -4.12
N PRO A 24 -1.63 -10.45 -4.64
CA PRO A 24 -0.31 -11.07 -4.54
C PRO A 24 0.24 -11.02 -3.11
N VAL A 25 0.87 -12.12 -2.67
CA VAL A 25 1.58 -12.19 -1.39
C VAL A 25 2.93 -11.48 -1.50
N LYS A 26 3.24 -10.59 -0.55
CA LYS A 26 4.48 -9.79 -0.57
C LYS A 26 5.70 -10.50 0.05
N SER A 27 5.47 -11.35 1.06
CA SER A 27 6.54 -12.03 1.80
C SER A 27 6.31 -13.54 1.84
N LEU A 28 7.36 -14.28 1.48
CA LEU A 28 7.37 -15.73 1.55
C LEU A 28 7.20 -16.21 3.00
N GLN A 29 7.76 -15.49 3.97
CA GLN A 29 7.71 -15.85 5.39
C GLN A 29 6.29 -15.87 5.96
N THR A 30 5.39 -15.07 5.41
CA THR A 30 3.98 -14.99 5.86
C THR A 30 3.03 -15.75 4.94
N SER A 31 3.54 -16.40 3.90
CA SER A 31 2.71 -17.02 2.86
C SER A 31 1.80 -18.13 3.41
N ASP A 32 2.27 -18.87 4.40
CA ASP A 32 1.54 -19.92 5.12
C ASP A 32 0.34 -19.40 5.91
N ARG A 33 0.30 -18.10 6.21
CA ARG A 33 -0.77 -17.45 6.98
C ARG A 33 -1.96 -17.00 6.13
N PHE A 34 -1.91 -17.19 4.82
CA PHE A 34 -2.97 -16.83 3.87
C PHE A 34 -3.71 -18.06 3.31
N GLN A 35 -3.94 -19.08 4.14
CA GLN A 35 -4.67 -20.28 3.73
C GLN A 35 -6.19 -20.04 3.67
N PRO A 36 -6.96 -20.88 2.94
CA PRO A 36 -8.42 -20.82 2.99
C PRO A 36 -8.93 -20.82 4.43
N TYR A 37 -10.01 -20.06 4.67
CA TYR A 37 -10.62 -19.84 5.98
C TYR A 37 -9.82 -18.98 6.99
N CYS A 38 -8.58 -18.58 6.68
CA CYS A 38 -7.85 -17.63 7.51
C CYS A 38 -8.52 -16.25 7.50
N LEU A 39 -8.47 -15.55 8.65
CA LEU A 39 -8.98 -14.20 8.82
C LEU A 39 -7.87 -13.17 8.59
N LEU A 40 -8.20 -12.16 7.80
CA LEU A 40 -7.35 -11.01 7.52
C LEU A 40 -8.04 -9.74 8.02
N GLY A 41 -7.27 -8.85 8.63
CA GLY A 41 -7.70 -7.52 9.01
C GLY A 41 -7.22 -6.52 7.97
N ARG A 42 -8.05 -5.53 7.67
CA ARG A 42 -7.65 -4.37 6.87
C ARG A 42 -8.10 -3.09 7.54
N LYS A 43 -7.19 -2.13 7.59
CA LYS A 43 -7.49 -0.79 8.08
C LYS A 43 -8.50 -0.10 7.16
N PRO A 44 -9.36 0.78 7.70
CA PRO A 44 -10.24 1.60 6.87
C PRO A 44 -9.42 2.40 5.85
N SER A 45 -9.82 2.39 4.57
CA SER A 45 -9.18 3.27 3.58
C SER A 45 -9.73 4.68 3.68
N SER A 46 -8.83 5.67 3.65
CA SER A 46 -9.16 7.08 3.47
C SER A 46 -9.18 7.53 2.00
N SER A 47 -8.81 6.66 1.06
CA SER A 47 -8.68 6.96 -0.38
C SER A 47 -9.37 5.92 -1.27
N TRP A 48 -9.79 6.37 -2.46
CA TRP A 48 -10.22 5.49 -3.56
C TRP A 48 -9.06 4.92 -4.38
N PHE A 49 -7.89 5.55 -4.35
CA PHE A 49 -6.78 5.28 -5.29
C PHE A 49 -5.76 4.28 -4.76
N TRP A 50 -5.73 4.10 -3.44
CA TRP A 50 -4.95 3.05 -2.79
C TRP A 50 -5.77 2.37 -1.69
N ARG A 51 -5.34 1.17 -1.31
CA ARG A 51 -5.93 0.43 -0.20
C ARG A 51 -4.85 0.02 0.79
N PRO A 52 -5.10 0.19 2.10
CA PRO A 52 -4.24 -0.39 3.12
C PRO A 52 -4.08 -1.90 2.93
N ARG A 53 -2.92 -2.42 3.35
CA ARG A 53 -2.58 -3.83 3.15
C ARG A 53 -3.43 -4.72 4.05
N TYR A 54 -3.70 -5.93 3.57
CA TYR A 54 -4.21 -6.99 4.45
C TYR A 54 -3.14 -7.39 5.47
N THR A 55 -3.56 -7.52 6.71
CA THR A 55 -2.75 -8.00 7.83
C THR A 55 -3.32 -9.32 8.31
N CYS A 56 -2.47 -10.33 8.50
CA CYS A 56 -2.94 -11.59 9.08
C CYS A 56 -3.23 -11.40 10.56
N VAL A 57 -4.37 -11.93 11.00
CA VAL A 57 -4.83 -11.81 12.39
C VAL A 57 -4.51 -13.04 13.24
N ASP A 58 -3.82 -14.05 12.68
CA ASP A 58 -3.54 -15.34 13.31
C ASP A 58 -4.78 -16.07 13.83
N LEU A 59 -5.91 -15.86 13.16
CA LEU A 59 -7.16 -16.54 13.43
C LEU A 59 -7.71 -17.14 12.14
N SER A 60 -8.46 -18.22 12.32
CA SER A 60 -9.31 -18.80 11.31
C SER A 60 -10.77 -18.46 11.60
N ILE A 61 -11.65 -18.65 10.61
CA ILE A 61 -13.08 -18.52 10.83
C ILE A 61 -13.60 -19.51 11.90
N TRP A 62 -12.87 -20.60 12.15
CA TRP A 62 -13.20 -21.60 13.15
C TRP A 62 -13.02 -21.09 14.58
N ASP A 63 -12.14 -20.12 14.80
CA ASP A 63 -11.89 -19.56 16.14
C ASP A 63 -13.03 -18.66 16.64
N ILE A 64 -13.87 -18.21 15.69
CA ILE A 64 -14.94 -17.23 15.91
C ILE A 64 -16.35 -17.82 15.74
N LEU A 65 -16.48 -19.07 15.28
CA LEU A 65 -17.75 -19.77 15.04
C LEU A 65 -17.89 -21.04 15.89
N GLU A 66 -19.10 -21.31 16.39
CA GLU A 66 -19.50 -22.55 17.07
C GLU A 66 -20.71 -23.19 16.36
N PRO A 67 -20.87 -24.53 16.29
CA PRO A 67 -20.03 -25.58 16.87
C PRO A 67 -18.83 -25.98 15.99
N SER A 68 -17.86 -26.67 16.60
CA SER A 68 -16.66 -27.23 15.95
C SER A 68 -16.97 -28.51 15.15
N ALA A 69 -17.82 -28.39 14.14
CA ALA A 69 -18.02 -29.43 13.14
C ALA A 69 -16.76 -29.59 12.25
N PRO A 70 -16.58 -30.71 11.53
CA PRO A 70 -15.43 -30.91 10.66
C PRO A 70 -15.27 -29.76 9.65
N GLU A 71 -14.03 -29.41 9.34
CA GLU A 71 -13.70 -28.41 8.34
C GLU A 71 -14.20 -28.87 6.95
N PRO A 72 -15.03 -28.07 6.26
CA PRO A 72 -15.48 -28.40 4.92
C PRO A 72 -14.30 -28.49 3.96
N ALA A 73 -14.33 -29.51 3.11
CA ALA A 73 -13.28 -29.74 2.14
C ALA A 73 -13.16 -28.57 1.16
N VAL A 74 -11.91 -28.23 0.82
CA VAL A 74 -11.58 -27.21 -0.17
C VAL A 74 -11.44 -27.87 -1.53
N GLU A 75 -12.03 -27.27 -2.57
CA GLU A 75 -11.92 -27.77 -3.94
C GLU A 75 -10.55 -27.43 -4.51
N ARG A 76 -9.90 -28.40 -5.15
CA ARG A 76 -8.63 -28.19 -5.85
C ARG A 76 -8.89 -27.91 -7.33
N GLY A 77 -8.55 -26.70 -7.77
CA GLY A 77 -8.50 -26.31 -9.17
C GLY A 77 -7.27 -26.87 -9.89
N GLY A 78 -7.34 -26.86 -11.22
CA GLY A 78 -6.34 -27.49 -12.10
C GLY A 78 -4.91 -26.99 -11.89
N PRO A 79 -3.90 -27.79 -12.29
CA PRO A 79 -2.52 -27.36 -12.28
C PRO A 79 -2.25 -26.35 -13.39
N PHE A 80 -1.60 -25.22 -13.05
CA PHE A 80 -1.11 -24.24 -14.03
C PHE A 80 0.41 -24.28 -14.06
N TYR A 81 0.97 -24.21 -15.27
CA TYR A 81 2.41 -24.13 -15.49
C TYR A 81 2.77 -22.71 -15.92
N PHE A 82 3.64 -22.08 -15.16
CA PHE A 82 4.16 -20.75 -15.42
C PHE A 82 5.66 -20.85 -15.75
N HIS A 83 6.10 -20.12 -16.76
CA HIS A 83 7.50 -19.96 -17.09
C HIS A 83 7.74 -18.52 -17.56
N ASP A 84 8.62 -17.82 -16.87
CA ASP A 84 9.03 -16.47 -17.21
C ASP A 84 10.55 -16.36 -17.28
N THR A 85 11.01 -15.67 -18.31
CA THR A 85 12.41 -15.35 -18.58
C THR A 85 12.47 -13.91 -19.05
N MET A 86 13.04 -13.05 -18.21
CA MET A 86 13.29 -11.65 -18.53
C MET A 86 14.79 -11.43 -18.63
N ASP A 87 15.24 -10.93 -19.78
CA ASP A 87 16.59 -10.43 -20.00
C ASP A 87 16.49 -8.94 -20.39
N GLY A 88 16.96 -8.06 -19.51
CA GLY A 88 17.00 -6.62 -19.73
C GLY A 88 18.43 -6.13 -19.86
N GLN A 89 18.70 -5.25 -20.83
CA GLN A 89 19.99 -4.58 -20.99
C GLN A 89 19.75 -3.09 -21.27
N LEU A 90 20.21 -2.25 -20.34
CA LEU A 90 20.19 -0.79 -20.44
C LEU A 90 21.62 -0.31 -20.64
N GLN A 91 21.89 0.45 -21.71
CA GLN A 91 23.20 1.03 -21.98
C GLN A 91 23.09 2.55 -22.06
N GLY A 92 23.76 3.26 -21.15
CA GLY A 92 23.87 4.71 -21.13
C GLY A 92 25.28 5.16 -21.53
N GLN A 93 25.37 6.09 -22.47
CA GLN A 93 26.63 6.76 -22.83
C GLN A 93 26.48 8.26 -22.60
N VAL A 94 27.43 8.84 -21.87
CA VAL A 94 27.49 10.30 -21.64
C VAL A 94 28.80 10.82 -22.20
N GLU A 95 28.70 11.75 -23.15
CA GLU A 95 29.83 12.50 -23.68
C GLU A 95 29.70 13.98 -23.27
N LEU A 96 30.68 14.47 -22.51
CA LEU A 96 30.78 15.89 -22.14
C LEU A 96 31.98 16.50 -22.88
N ALA A 97 31.70 17.47 -23.74
CA ALA A 97 32.70 18.29 -24.40
C ALA A 97 32.70 19.69 -23.78
N ALA A 98 33.73 20.00 -22.99
CA ALA A 98 33.99 21.36 -22.51
C ALA A 98 34.97 22.07 -23.47
N PRO A 99 34.78 23.36 -23.81
CA PRO A 99 35.75 24.08 -24.62
C PRO A 99 37.06 24.25 -23.84
N GLY A 100 38.12 23.56 -24.26
CA GLY A 100 39.49 23.73 -23.73
C GLY A 100 40.01 22.66 -22.77
N GLN A 101 39.20 21.67 -22.37
CA GLN A 101 39.66 20.49 -21.63
C GLN A 101 38.99 19.24 -22.23
N GLY A 102 39.75 18.15 -22.36
CA GLY A 102 39.44 16.99 -23.20
C GLY A 102 38.03 16.38 -23.05
N LYS A 103 37.67 15.58 -24.05
CA LYS A 103 36.41 14.85 -24.14
C LYS A 103 36.30 13.83 -22.99
N PHE A 104 35.34 14.01 -22.09
CA PHE A 104 34.98 13.01 -21.09
C PHE A 104 33.93 12.08 -21.70
N SER A 105 34.25 10.80 -21.84
CA SER A 105 33.32 9.75 -22.29
C SER A 105 33.22 8.70 -21.19
N GLY A 106 32.02 8.51 -20.66
CA GLY A 106 31.70 7.48 -19.67
C GLY A 106 30.50 6.66 -20.14
N GLY A 107 30.69 5.35 -20.26
CA GLY A 107 29.63 4.40 -20.54
C GLY A 107 29.28 3.58 -19.30
N ALA A 108 27.99 3.46 -19.01
CA ALA A 108 27.46 2.54 -18.01
C ALA A 108 26.45 1.60 -18.67
N ALA A 109 26.59 0.30 -18.44
CA ALA A 109 25.63 -0.70 -18.89
C ALA A 109 25.09 -1.47 -17.68
N VAL A 110 23.78 -1.50 -17.51
CA VAL A 110 23.10 -2.29 -16.49
C VAL A 110 22.35 -3.40 -17.20
N SER A 111 22.58 -4.65 -16.83
CA SER A 111 21.82 -5.79 -17.34
C SER A 111 21.24 -6.58 -16.18
N GLY A 112 19.95 -6.84 -16.23
CA GLY A 112 19.26 -7.71 -15.28
C GLY A 112 18.76 -8.94 -16.00
N SER A 113 18.86 -10.11 -15.35
CA SER A 113 18.09 -11.27 -15.79
C SER A 113 17.37 -11.97 -14.65
N SER A 114 16.18 -12.47 -14.94
CA SER A 114 15.43 -13.35 -14.04
C SER A 114 14.78 -14.46 -14.84
N SER A 115 14.87 -15.68 -14.30
CA SER A 115 14.15 -16.83 -14.84
C SER A 115 13.47 -17.57 -13.69
N ALA A 116 12.21 -17.92 -13.88
CA ALA A 116 11.41 -18.70 -12.95
C ALA A 116 10.45 -19.62 -13.69
N SER A 117 10.38 -20.88 -13.27
CA SER A 117 9.37 -21.82 -13.71
C SER A 117 8.64 -22.39 -12.49
N MET A 118 7.31 -22.32 -12.51
CA MET A 118 6.46 -22.66 -11.37
C MET A 118 5.30 -23.54 -11.79
N ASN A 119 5.03 -24.57 -10.98
CA ASN A 119 3.78 -25.30 -11.03
C ASN A 119 2.91 -24.82 -9.89
N VAL A 120 1.76 -24.25 -10.19
CA VAL A 120 0.82 -23.73 -9.20
C VAL A 120 -0.54 -24.42 -9.30
N CYS A 121 -1.30 -24.44 -8.22
CA CYS A 121 -2.70 -24.88 -8.22
C CYS A 121 -3.54 -23.95 -7.38
N THR A 122 -4.83 -23.94 -7.68
CA THR A 122 -5.82 -23.19 -6.92
C THR A 122 -6.46 -24.08 -5.87
N LEU A 123 -6.65 -23.56 -4.66
CA LEU A 123 -7.54 -24.12 -3.65
C LEU A 123 -8.67 -23.12 -3.40
N ARG A 124 -9.93 -23.55 -3.49
CA ARG A 124 -11.10 -22.67 -3.36
C ARG A 124 -12.18 -23.27 -2.47
N VAL A 125 -12.83 -22.42 -1.69
CA VAL A 125 -14.03 -22.78 -0.92
C VAL A 125 -15.24 -22.65 -1.84
N ALA A 126 -16.03 -23.72 -1.98
CA ALA A 126 -17.23 -23.70 -2.82
C ALA A 126 -18.26 -22.72 -2.24
N PRO A 127 -18.92 -21.87 -3.04
CA PRO A 127 -19.87 -20.87 -2.54
C PRO A 127 -20.95 -21.44 -1.60
N ASN A 128 -21.55 -22.57 -1.97
CA ASN A 128 -22.59 -23.24 -1.18
C ASN A 128 -22.11 -23.69 0.22
N THR A 129 -20.79 -23.80 0.42
CA THR A 129 -20.21 -24.10 1.73
C THR A 129 -20.49 -22.99 2.73
N TRP A 130 -20.46 -21.73 2.29
CA TRP A 130 -20.74 -20.58 3.14
C TRP A 130 -22.20 -20.57 3.60
N ASP A 131 -23.13 -20.87 2.70
CA ASP A 131 -24.56 -20.99 3.03
C ASP A 131 -24.82 -22.10 4.04
N ALA A 132 -24.21 -23.27 3.84
CA ALA A 132 -24.31 -24.40 4.77
C ALA A 132 -23.71 -24.04 6.14
N MET A 133 -22.52 -23.42 6.16
CA MET A 133 -21.88 -22.97 7.40
C MET A 133 -22.73 -21.95 8.15
N HIS A 134 -23.36 -21.00 7.45
CA HIS A 134 -24.23 -20.00 8.06
C HIS A 134 -25.46 -20.62 8.75
N LEU A 135 -25.99 -21.73 8.22
CA LEU A 135 -27.09 -22.48 8.83
C LEU A 135 -26.64 -23.31 10.04
N GLU A 136 -25.44 -23.90 9.96
CA GLU A 136 -24.92 -24.84 10.96
C GLU A 136 -24.23 -24.16 12.15
N ARG A 137 -23.61 -22.99 11.92
CA ARG A 137 -22.71 -22.34 12.87
C ARG A 137 -23.15 -20.93 13.21
N ARG A 138 -22.95 -20.55 14.48
CA ARG A 138 -23.24 -19.23 15.03
C ARG A 138 -21.97 -18.59 15.55
N LEU A 139 -22.00 -17.26 15.68
CA LEU A 139 -20.91 -16.53 16.32
C LEU A 139 -20.68 -17.03 17.74
N ARG A 140 -19.42 -17.32 18.05
CA ARG A 140 -18.97 -17.74 19.36
C ARG A 140 -19.29 -16.69 20.41
N GLN A 141 -19.80 -17.14 21.57
CA GLN A 141 -20.02 -16.30 22.74
C GLN A 141 -19.29 -16.86 23.96
N PRO A 142 -18.40 -16.10 24.62
CA PRO A 142 -18.07 -14.69 24.38
C PRO A 142 -17.23 -14.45 23.10
N GLU A 143 -17.32 -13.23 22.54
CA GLU A 143 -16.54 -12.81 21.36
C GLU A 143 -15.02 -12.93 21.61
N HIS A 144 -14.28 -13.34 20.57
CA HIS A 144 -12.84 -13.44 20.64
C HIS A 144 -12.16 -12.09 20.89
N LYS A 145 -11.17 -12.03 21.79
CA LYS A 145 -10.51 -10.77 22.20
C LYS A 145 -9.92 -9.98 21.04
N VAL A 146 -9.38 -10.68 20.04
CA VAL A 146 -8.81 -10.05 18.85
C VAL A 146 -9.90 -9.42 17.97
N LEU A 147 -11.08 -10.06 17.83
CA LEU A 147 -12.21 -9.44 17.14
C LEU A 147 -12.67 -8.16 17.86
N GLN A 148 -12.69 -8.16 19.20
CA GLN A 148 -12.99 -6.96 19.98
C GLN A 148 -11.99 -5.82 19.71
N GLN A 149 -10.70 -6.15 19.59
CA GLN A 149 -9.66 -5.17 19.24
C GLN A 149 -9.86 -4.62 17.83
N LEU A 150 -10.09 -5.48 16.83
CA LEU A 150 -10.39 -5.05 15.45
C LEU A 150 -11.63 -4.14 15.42
N ARG A 151 -12.68 -4.50 16.15
CA ARG A 151 -13.89 -3.69 16.29
C ARG A 151 -13.58 -2.32 16.88
N SER A 152 -12.75 -2.25 17.93
CA SER A 152 -12.39 -0.98 18.58
C SER A 152 -11.57 -0.05 17.68
N ARG A 153 -10.76 -0.61 16.77
CA ARG A 153 -10.00 0.12 15.74
C ARG A 153 -10.82 0.41 14.49
N GLY A 154 -12.03 -0.14 14.41
CA GLY A 154 -12.87 -0.07 13.22
C GLY A 154 -12.33 -0.89 12.04
N ASN A 155 -11.43 -1.84 12.24
CA ASN A 155 -10.83 -2.59 11.13
C ASN A 155 -11.85 -3.54 10.50
N ASP A 156 -11.86 -3.61 9.17
CA ASP A 156 -12.70 -4.58 8.48
C ASP A 156 -11.99 -5.94 8.46
N VAL A 157 -12.77 -7.00 8.59
CA VAL A 157 -12.31 -8.39 8.66
C VAL A 157 -12.76 -9.12 7.41
N PHE A 158 -11.84 -9.88 6.85
CA PHE A 158 -11.99 -10.61 5.61
C PHE A 158 -11.62 -12.07 5.83
N VAL A 159 -12.20 -12.97 5.04
CA VAL A 159 -11.88 -14.39 5.05
C VAL A 159 -11.26 -14.76 3.72
N VAL A 160 -10.17 -15.53 3.75
CA VAL A 160 -9.57 -16.08 2.53
C VAL A 160 -10.48 -17.16 1.96
N THR A 161 -10.97 -16.97 0.74
CA THR A 161 -11.89 -17.90 0.07
C THR A 161 -11.21 -18.74 -1.00
N GLU A 162 -10.12 -18.24 -1.56
CA GLU A 162 -9.39 -18.89 -2.64
C GLU A 162 -7.91 -18.52 -2.57
N VAL A 163 -7.03 -19.48 -2.85
CA VAL A 163 -5.59 -19.30 -2.84
C VAL A 163 -4.96 -19.95 -4.07
N LEU A 164 -3.93 -19.32 -4.59
CA LEU A 164 -3.02 -19.87 -5.57
C LEU A 164 -1.73 -20.27 -4.86
N GLN A 165 -1.36 -21.54 -4.90
CA GLN A 165 -0.20 -22.07 -4.17
C GLN A 165 0.74 -22.90 -5.06
N THR A 166 1.99 -23.05 -4.64
CA THR A 166 2.98 -23.88 -5.33
C THR A 166 2.72 -25.38 -5.13
N GLN A 167 2.92 -26.19 -6.17
CA GLN A 167 2.80 -27.65 -6.08
C GLN A 167 4.13 -28.34 -5.74
N LYS A 168 5.23 -27.74 -6.16
CA LYS A 168 6.59 -28.24 -5.97
C LYS A 168 7.46 -27.10 -5.47
N GLU A 169 8.58 -27.47 -4.88
CA GLU A 169 9.63 -26.51 -4.55
C GLU A 169 10.17 -25.86 -5.82
N VAL A 170 10.40 -24.55 -5.77
CA VAL A 170 10.89 -23.76 -6.90
C VAL A 170 12.03 -22.87 -6.46
N GLU A 171 13.11 -22.85 -7.24
CA GLU A 171 14.19 -21.88 -7.07
C GLU A 171 14.02 -20.71 -8.03
N VAL A 172 13.93 -19.51 -7.48
CA VAL A 172 13.91 -18.26 -8.24
C VAL A 172 15.28 -17.62 -8.17
N THR A 173 15.89 -17.37 -9.33
CA THR A 173 17.18 -16.71 -9.41
C THR A 173 17.05 -15.36 -10.10
N ARG A 174 17.59 -14.32 -9.46
CA ARG A 174 17.73 -12.98 -10.02
C ARG A 174 19.20 -12.63 -10.14
N THR A 175 19.62 -12.17 -11.31
CA THR A 175 20.95 -11.59 -11.53
C THR A 175 20.83 -10.12 -11.89
N HIS A 176 21.73 -9.31 -11.33
CA HIS A 176 21.87 -7.91 -11.63
C HIS A 176 23.34 -7.63 -11.92
N LYS A 177 23.64 -7.20 -13.13
CA LYS A 177 24.97 -6.84 -13.60
C LYS A 177 25.01 -5.34 -13.84
N GLN A 178 26.04 -4.69 -13.33
CA GLN A 178 26.33 -3.28 -13.57
C GLN A 178 27.77 -3.18 -14.07
N GLU A 179 27.92 -2.62 -15.25
CA GLU A 179 29.19 -2.31 -15.89
C GLU A 179 29.34 -0.80 -15.94
N GLY A 180 30.49 -0.30 -15.47
CA GLY A 180 30.81 1.12 -15.46
C GLY A 180 32.19 1.33 -16.07
N SER A 181 32.33 2.35 -16.89
CA SER A 181 33.63 2.84 -17.34
C SER A 181 33.82 4.28 -16.87
N GLY A 182 34.95 4.54 -16.23
CA GLY A 182 35.28 5.84 -15.66
C GLY A 182 36.74 6.21 -15.90
N GLN A 183 36.99 7.49 -16.14
CA GLN A 183 38.33 8.06 -16.09
C GLN A 183 38.52 8.72 -14.73
N PHE A 184 39.63 8.43 -14.06
CA PHE A 184 40.01 9.09 -12.82
C PHE A 184 41.37 9.76 -12.98
N ALA A 185 41.53 10.93 -12.36
CA ALA A 185 42.80 11.64 -12.26
C ALA A 185 43.14 11.79 -10.77
N LEU A 186 44.27 11.24 -10.35
CA LEU A 186 44.77 11.39 -8.98
C LEU A 186 45.63 12.67 -8.90
N PRO A 187 45.42 13.58 -7.93
CA PRO A 187 46.25 14.77 -7.78
C PRO A 187 47.63 14.41 -7.22
N GLY A 188 48.69 14.63 -8.01
CA GLY A 188 50.08 14.62 -7.52
C GLY A 188 51.10 14.29 -8.61
N ALA A 189 51.98 15.27 -8.93
CA ALA A 189 53.21 15.32 -9.76
C ALA A 189 53.37 14.49 -11.07
N VAL A 190 52.61 13.42 -11.26
CA VAL A 190 52.46 12.65 -12.50
C VAL A 190 50.98 12.35 -12.62
N SER A 191 50.28 13.13 -13.45
CA SER A 191 48.88 12.89 -13.79
C SER A 191 48.77 11.58 -14.58
N LEU A 192 48.68 10.46 -13.86
CA LEU A 192 48.31 9.16 -14.41
C LEU A 192 46.81 9.21 -14.73
N GLN A 193 46.50 9.40 -16.01
CA GLN A 193 45.15 9.25 -16.53
C GLN A 193 44.90 7.77 -16.78
N GLY A 194 44.05 7.16 -15.97
CA GLY A 194 43.67 5.75 -16.07
C GLY A 194 42.23 5.61 -16.56
N GLN A 195 41.99 4.69 -17.50
CA GLN A 195 40.66 4.25 -17.88
C GLN A 195 40.41 2.90 -17.20
N GLY A 196 39.41 2.85 -16.31
CA GLY A 196 39.02 1.64 -15.60
C GLY A 196 37.65 1.17 -16.05
N GLN A 197 37.51 -0.13 -16.30
CA GLN A 197 36.22 -0.78 -16.50
C GLN A 197 35.92 -1.63 -15.27
N GLY A 198 34.85 -1.30 -14.55
CA GLY A 198 34.36 -2.05 -13.40
C GLY A 198 33.15 -2.89 -13.80
N HIS A 199 33.08 -4.13 -13.32
CA HIS A 199 31.94 -5.04 -13.48
C HIS A 199 31.49 -5.52 -12.09
N LEU A 200 30.23 -5.26 -11.74
CA LEU A 200 29.60 -5.72 -10.50
C LEU A 200 28.40 -6.61 -10.86
N SER A 201 28.51 -7.91 -10.57
CA SER A 201 27.42 -8.88 -10.75
C SER A 201 26.92 -9.36 -9.39
N ARG A 202 25.62 -9.17 -9.13
CA ARG A 202 24.93 -9.64 -7.93
C ARG A 202 23.88 -10.67 -8.31
N LYS A 203 24.09 -11.91 -7.87
CA LYS A 203 23.11 -13.01 -7.99
C LYS A 203 22.41 -13.22 -6.65
N LYS A 204 21.08 -13.25 -6.64
CA LYS A 204 20.25 -13.60 -5.49
C LYS A 204 19.37 -14.78 -5.89
N THR A 205 19.33 -15.82 -5.06
CA THR A 205 18.47 -16.98 -5.27
C THR A 205 17.57 -17.14 -4.04
N VAL A 206 16.29 -17.43 -4.27
CA VAL A 206 15.30 -17.71 -3.22
C VAL A 206 14.62 -19.02 -3.56
N THR A 207 14.52 -19.90 -2.57
CA THR A 207 13.83 -21.18 -2.68
C THR A 207 12.44 -21.04 -2.07
N ILE A 208 11.42 -21.42 -2.84
CA ILE A 208 10.00 -21.33 -2.48
C ILE A 208 9.50 -22.75 -2.25
N PRO A 209 9.16 -23.14 -1.01
CA PRO A 209 8.68 -24.48 -0.69
C PRO A 209 7.39 -24.85 -1.41
N SER A 210 7.11 -26.15 -1.54
CA SER A 210 5.80 -26.64 -1.99
C SER A 210 4.70 -26.27 -0.99
N GLY A 211 3.52 -25.86 -1.47
CA GLY A 211 2.40 -25.42 -0.66
C GLY A 211 2.47 -23.95 -0.22
N SER A 212 3.45 -23.19 -0.72
CA SER A 212 3.55 -21.75 -0.43
C SER A 212 2.48 -20.99 -1.19
N VAL A 213 1.74 -20.12 -0.50
CA VAL A 213 0.73 -19.25 -1.14
C VAL A 213 1.41 -18.13 -1.90
N ILE A 214 1.04 -17.99 -3.17
CA ILE A 214 1.54 -16.97 -4.11
C ILE A 214 0.55 -15.80 -4.16
N ALA A 215 -0.74 -16.10 -4.22
CA ALA A 215 -1.80 -15.10 -4.24
C ALA A 215 -3.07 -15.63 -3.59
N PHE A 216 -3.95 -14.74 -3.16
CA PHE A 216 -5.18 -15.09 -2.46
C PHE A 216 -6.33 -14.16 -2.84
N ARG A 217 -7.55 -14.66 -2.74
CA ARG A 217 -8.78 -13.89 -2.84
C ARG A 217 -9.51 -13.95 -1.51
N VAL A 218 -10.18 -12.85 -1.19
CA VAL A 218 -10.91 -12.68 0.06
C VAL A 218 -12.38 -12.37 -0.18
N ALA A 219 -13.19 -12.64 0.83
CA ALA A 219 -14.55 -12.13 0.96
C ALA A 219 -14.70 -11.40 2.29
N GLN A 220 -15.48 -10.33 2.32
CA GLN A 220 -15.64 -9.54 3.53
C GLN A 220 -16.56 -10.25 4.52
N LEU A 221 -16.13 -10.35 5.78
CA LEU A 221 -16.96 -10.83 6.88
C LEU A 221 -17.79 -9.67 7.44
N VAL A 222 -19.05 -9.92 7.73
CA VAL A 222 -19.95 -8.98 8.40
C VAL A 222 -20.41 -9.60 9.71
N ILE A 223 -20.27 -8.84 10.79
CA ILE A 223 -20.62 -9.24 12.16
C ILE A 223 -21.65 -8.25 12.70
N GLY A 224 -22.87 -8.74 12.92
CA GLY A 224 -23.98 -8.04 13.56
C GLY A 224 -24.57 -8.87 14.69
N SER A 225 -25.89 -9.08 14.66
CA SER A 225 -26.56 -10.09 15.52
C SER A 225 -26.24 -11.53 15.10
N ASP A 226 -25.82 -11.69 13.85
CA ASP A 226 -25.35 -12.93 13.23
C ASP A 226 -24.11 -12.60 12.39
N TRP A 227 -23.52 -13.58 11.72
CA TRP A 227 -22.39 -13.36 10.81
C TRP A 227 -22.78 -13.65 9.37
N ASP A 228 -22.12 -13.03 8.39
CA ASP A 228 -22.35 -13.31 6.96
C ASP A 228 -21.08 -13.05 6.14
N ILE A 229 -20.95 -13.66 4.96
CA ILE A 229 -19.82 -13.51 4.05
C ILE A 229 -20.28 -12.84 2.76
N LEU A 230 -19.76 -11.64 2.50
CA LEU A 230 -20.00 -10.92 1.25
C LEU A 230 -18.99 -11.37 0.19
N LEU A 231 -19.40 -12.33 -0.64
CA LEU A 231 -18.65 -12.73 -1.84
C LEU A 231 -18.57 -11.59 -2.87
N PHE A 232 -19.58 -10.72 -2.87
CA PHE A 232 -19.63 -9.49 -3.64
C PHE A 232 -19.69 -8.32 -2.65
N PRO A 233 -18.55 -7.70 -2.31
CA PRO A 233 -18.52 -6.67 -1.28
C PRO A 233 -19.40 -5.46 -1.66
N ASP A 234 -20.06 -4.84 -0.68
CA ASP A 234 -20.74 -3.55 -0.82
C ASP A 234 -19.83 -2.46 -0.23
N LYS A 235 -19.57 -1.39 -1.00
CA LYS A 235 -18.70 -0.27 -0.62
C LYS A 235 -19.08 0.39 0.71
N LYS A 236 -20.36 0.38 1.08
CA LYS A 236 -20.86 1.06 2.29
C LYS A 236 -20.86 0.18 3.53
N GLN A 237 -20.66 -1.13 3.36
CA GLN A 237 -20.87 -2.08 4.43
C GLN A 237 -19.55 -2.36 5.17
N ARG A 238 -19.52 -2.01 6.46
CA ARG A 238 -18.42 -2.35 7.37
C ARG A 238 -18.60 -3.73 7.96
N THR A 239 -17.50 -4.37 8.35
CA THR A 239 -17.53 -5.65 9.05
C THR A 239 -18.34 -5.53 10.33
N PHE A 240 -18.02 -4.55 11.18
CA PHE A 240 -18.74 -4.35 12.43
C PHE A 240 -19.85 -3.34 12.24
N ARG A 241 -21.11 -3.81 12.26
CA ARG A 241 -22.26 -2.91 12.24
C ARG A 241 -22.34 -2.15 13.57
N PRO A 242 -22.60 -0.83 13.57
CA PRO A 242 -22.90 -0.10 14.80
C PRO A 242 -24.07 -0.79 15.52
N LEU A 243 -23.90 -1.11 16.80
CA LEU A 243 -25.01 -1.56 17.61
C LEU A 243 -26.00 -0.38 17.63
N ARG A 244 -27.17 -0.51 16.99
CA ARG A 244 -28.21 0.50 17.11
C ARG A 244 -28.54 0.59 18.59
N GLU A 245 -28.10 1.66 19.26
CA GLU A 245 -28.66 2.05 20.55
C GLU A 245 -30.16 2.18 20.32
N GLY A 246 -30.90 1.28 20.97
CA GLY A 246 -32.33 1.17 20.80
C GLY A 246 -32.96 2.53 21.11
N HIS A 247 -33.54 3.14 20.08
CA HIS A 247 -34.64 4.06 20.29
C HIS A 247 -35.77 3.22 20.87
N SER A 248 -35.71 3.05 22.19
CA SER A 248 -36.75 2.45 22.99
C SER A 248 -37.92 3.40 22.89
N ALA A 249 -38.80 3.16 21.92
CA ALA A 249 -40.12 3.78 21.87
C ALA A 249 -40.92 3.24 23.06
N SER A 250 -40.62 3.75 24.24
CA SER A 250 -41.49 3.64 25.40
C SER A 250 -42.51 4.76 25.27
N HIS A 251 -43.70 4.39 24.81
CA HIS A 251 -44.89 5.18 25.07
C HIS A 251 -45.07 5.26 26.60
N GLY A 252 -44.85 6.45 27.16
CA GLY A 252 -45.10 6.77 28.57
C GLY A 252 -45.07 8.27 28.76
N ALA A 253 -46.22 8.84 29.12
CA ALA A 253 -46.48 10.26 29.24
C ALA A 253 -45.74 10.93 30.41
N ASP A 254 -45.51 12.24 30.23
CA ASP A 254 -45.21 13.30 31.21
C ASP A 254 -44.06 13.12 32.22
N GLY A 255 -43.05 13.99 32.08
CA GLY A 255 -42.05 14.25 33.12
C GLY A 255 -40.78 14.88 32.57
N GLN A 256 -40.72 16.21 32.50
CA GLN A 256 -39.50 16.98 32.19
C GLN A 256 -38.48 16.85 33.34
N PRO A 257 -37.17 16.64 33.06
CA PRO A 257 -36.13 17.57 33.58
C PRO A 257 -34.86 17.64 32.67
N PRO A 258 -33.77 18.30 33.09
CA PRO A 258 -33.56 19.73 33.07
C PRO A 258 -32.58 20.18 31.97
N GLN A 259 -32.62 21.48 31.72
CA GLN A 259 -31.85 22.22 30.72
C GLN A 259 -30.35 22.24 31.06
N PHE A 260 -29.53 21.48 30.34
CA PHE A 260 -28.09 21.71 30.24
C PHE A 260 -27.56 21.13 28.93
N SER A 261 -27.97 21.71 27.79
CA SER A 261 -27.34 21.54 26.47
C SER A 261 -28.05 22.44 25.45
N ARG A 262 -27.98 23.75 25.66
CA ARG A 262 -28.22 24.74 24.60
C ARG A 262 -27.00 25.65 24.61
N LEU A 263 -26.53 26.01 23.41
CA LEU A 263 -25.18 26.49 23.07
C LEU A 263 -24.25 25.27 22.85
N VAL A 264 -24.17 24.69 21.64
CA VAL A 264 -23.72 25.33 20.41
C VAL A 264 -24.52 24.77 19.22
N SER A 265 -25.57 25.48 18.79
CA SER A 265 -26.13 25.32 17.44
C SER A 265 -25.74 26.56 16.67
N GLY A 266 -24.91 26.38 15.66
CA GLY A 266 -24.45 27.47 14.80
C GLY A 266 -23.00 27.27 14.38
N MET A 267 -22.75 26.18 13.65
CA MET A 267 -21.67 26.03 12.66
C MET A 267 -21.84 24.65 12.02
N SER A 268 -22.66 24.60 10.98
CA SER A 268 -22.75 23.45 10.10
C SER A 268 -21.58 23.53 9.12
N PHE A 269 -20.56 22.71 9.32
CA PHE A 269 -19.54 22.39 8.32
C PHE A 269 -19.61 20.88 8.04
N PRO A 270 -19.33 20.45 6.80
CA PRO A 270 -19.69 19.11 6.36
C PRO A 270 -18.75 18.08 7.00
N SER A 271 -19.27 17.39 8.01
CA SER A 271 -18.73 16.12 8.53
C SER A 271 -18.87 14.98 7.49
N GLU A 272 -18.73 15.27 6.20
CA GLU A 272 -18.86 14.35 5.07
C GLU A 272 -17.50 13.73 4.67
N HIS A 273 -16.37 14.34 5.07
CA HIS A 273 -15.03 13.96 4.58
C HIS A 273 -14.38 12.76 5.29
N LEU A 274 -14.88 12.33 6.46
CA LEU A 274 -14.34 11.18 7.20
C LEU A 274 -15.15 9.89 6.98
N LYS A 275 -15.63 9.65 5.75
CA LYS A 275 -16.29 8.39 5.39
C LYS A 275 -15.24 7.35 4.99
N PHE A 276 -14.84 6.52 5.95
CA PHE A 276 -13.97 5.38 5.72
C PHE A 276 -14.67 4.26 4.91
N GLN A 277 -14.02 3.74 3.87
CA GLN A 277 -14.68 2.91 2.85
C GLN A 277 -14.45 1.39 2.98
N SER A 278 -15.34 0.59 2.34
CA SER A 278 -15.27 -0.88 2.21
C SER A 278 -15.19 -1.38 0.74
N ASP A 279 -14.96 -2.67 0.51
CA ASP A 279 -14.27 -3.27 -0.66
C ASP A 279 -15.08 -3.53 -1.95
N GLY A 280 -16.27 -2.96 -2.14
CA GLY A 280 -17.19 -3.32 -3.24
C GLY A 280 -16.91 -2.72 -4.63
N PRO A 281 -17.41 -3.32 -5.74
CA PRO A 281 -17.41 -2.69 -7.06
C PRO A 281 -18.47 -1.58 -7.16
N ALA A 282 -18.20 -0.60 -8.03
CA ALA A 282 -18.80 0.73 -8.07
C ALA A 282 -20.17 0.77 -8.72
N GLU A 283 -21.16 1.44 -8.11
CA GLU A 283 -21.97 2.52 -8.73
C GLU A 283 -22.55 3.49 -7.66
N ASP A 284 -22.50 4.79 -8.01
CA ASP A 284 -23.33 5.95 -7.62
C ASP A 284 -23.01 6.97 -6.48
N LEU A 285 -22.96 8.23 -6.96
CA LEU A 285 -23.17 9.57 -6.37
C LEU A 285 -22.15 10.25 -5.42
N LEU A 286 -20.98 10.52 -5.99
CA LEU A 286 -20.33 11.83 -6.22
C LEU A 286 -19.20 11.42 -7.16
N VAL A 287 -19.22 11.84 -8.42
CA VAL A 287 -18.26 11.33 -9.41
C VAL A 287 -16.86 11.91 -9.10
N THR A 288 -16.21 11.45 -8.03
CA THR A 288 -14.76 11.24 -8.06
C THR A 288 -14.58 10.10 -9.03
N THR A 289 -14.37 10.47 -10.29
CA THR A 289 -13.88 9.60 -11.34
C THR A 289 -12.65 8.85 -10.80
N GLU A 290 -12.53 7.55 -11.06
CA GLU A 290 -11.31 6.78 -10.77
C GLU A 290 -10.20 7.14 -11.78
N ASP A 291 -10.00 8.44 -12.01
CA ASP A 291 -9.04 9.02 -12.92
C ASP A 291 -8.17 10.06 -12.21
N PHE A 292 -7.24 10.66 -12.95
CA PHE A 292 -6.30 11.63 -12.41
C PHE A 292 -6.98 12.86 -11.80
N GLN A 293 -8.11 13.32 -12.36
CA GLN A 293 -8.83 14.48 -11.83
C GLN A 293 -9.50 14.18 -10.49
N GLY A 294 -10.05 12.97 -10.34
CA GLY A 294 -10.58 12.51 -9.07
C GLY A 294 -9.50 12.42 -7.99
N LEU A 295 -8.30 11.92 -8.34
CA LEU A 295 -7.16 11.85 -7.41
C LEU A 295 -6.72 13.23 -6.98
N GLN A 296 -6.56 14.15 -7.94
CA GLN A 296 -6.18 15.52 -7.64
C GLN A 296 -7.20 16.20 -6.72
N ALA A 297 -8.50 16.06 -7.02
CA ALA A 297 -9.56 16.63 -6.19
C ALA A 297 -9.58 16.03 -4.77
N GLU A 298 -9.30 14.73 -4.62
CA GLU A 298 -9.20 14.08 -3.31
C GLU A 298 -8.03 14.63 -2.49
N VAL A 299 -6.84 14.69 -3.10
CA VAL A 299 -5.62 15.20 -2.45
C VAL A 299 -5.78 16.68 -2.08
N ASP A 300 -6.32 17.50 -2.99
CA ASP A 300 -6.56 18.93 -2.74
C ASP A 300 -7.56 19.14 -1.59
N ALA A 301 -8.60 18.31 -1.50
CA ALA A 301 -9.57 18.40 -0.40
C ALA A 301 -8.95 18.07 0.96
N TRP A 302 -8.07 17.07 1.04
CA TRP A 302 -7.34 16.76 2.27
C TRP A 302 -6.29 17.83 2.59
N ALA A 303 -5.58 18.35 1.58
CA ALA A 303 -4.59 19.39 1.74
C ALA A 303 -5.20 20.70 2.25
N ALA A 304 -6.41 21.06 1.79
CA ALA A 304 -7.14 22.24 2.26
C ALA A 304 -7.38 22.22 3.78
N GLY A 305 -7.56 21.03 4.38
CA GLY A 305 -7.68 20.86 5.83
C GLY A 305 -6.41 21.25 6.61
N LEU A 306 -5.24 21.23 5.95
CA LEU A 306 -3.96 21.59 6.55
C LEU A 306 -3.55 23.06 6.29
N GLU A 307 -4.21 23.77 5.38
CA GLU A 307 -3.88 25.17 5.05
C GLU A 307 -4.11 26.13 6.23
N ALA A 308 -5.01 25.79 7.14
CA ALA A 308 -5.30 26.56 8.35
C ALA A 308 -4.19 26.46 9.41
N LEU A 309 -3.24 25.52 9.27
CA LEU A 309 -2.15 25.35 10.22
C LEU A 309 -1.15 26.50 10.16
N SER A 310 -0.76 26.99 11.33
CA SER A 310 0.34 27.96 11.42
C SER A 310 1.69 27.32 11.07
N ARG A 311 2.67 28.16 10.70
CA ARG A 311 3.97 27.73 10.18
C ARG A 311 4.76 26.86 11.18
N GLU A 312 4.59 27.07 12.47
CA GLU A 312 5.39 26.41 13.51
C GLU A 312 4.96 24.94 13.73
N PRO A 313 3.68 24.61 13.99
CA PRO A 313 3.19 23.22 14.00
C PRO A 313 3.45 22.50 12.68
N CYS A 314 3.28 23.18 11.53
CA CYS A 314 3.58 22.60 10.22
C CYS A 314 5.06 22.18 10.11
N ARG A 315 5.99 23.03 10.58
CA ARG A 315 7.43 22.70 10.61
C ARG A 315 7.74 21.52 11.53
N GLN A 316 7.08 21.45 12.69
CA GLN A 316 7.25 20.35 13.64
C GLN A 316 6.74 19.04 13.06
N LEU A 317 5.56 19.05 12.44
CA LEU A 317 4.98 17.89 11.75
C LEU A 317 5.88 17.40 10.60
N LEU A 318 6.39 18.31 9.77
CA LEU A 318 7.32 17.96 8.69
C LEU A 318 8.65 17.39 9.21
N GLY A 319 9.20 17.97 10.28
CA GLY A 319 10.41 17.48 10.92
C GLY A 319 10.22 16.09 11.54
N GLY A 320 9.08 15.87 12.21
CA GLY A 320 8.68 14.56 12.73
C GLY A 320 8.48 13.54 11.62
N LEU A 321 7.82 13.92 10.53
CA LEU A 321 7.57 13.04 9.38
C LEU A 321 8.88 12.54 8.76
N GLY A 322 9.87 13.42 8.58
CA GLY A 322 11.18 13.02 8.07
C GLY A 322 11.90 12.01 8.96
N GLN A 323 11.69 12.03 10.27
CA GLN A 323 12.22 11.06 11.23
C GLN A 323 11.42 9.75 11.21
N VAL A 324 10.09 9.85 11.19
CA VAL A 324 9.18 8.70 11.13
C VAL A 324 9.38 7.89 9.83
N LEU A 325 9.64 8.55 8.70
CA LEU A 325 9.96 7.87 7.44
C LEU A 325 11.25 7.04 7.48
N GLN A 326 12.15 7.31 8.44
CA GLN A 326 13.37 6.53 8.61
C GLN A 326 13.20 5.38 9.61
N ASP A 327 12.04 5.31 10.27
CA ASP A 327 11.75 4.39 11.36
C ASP A 327 10.36 3.73 11.14
N GLU A 328 10.34 2.61 10.42
CA GLU A 328 9.12 1.88 10.08
C GLU A 328 8.20 1.59 11.29
N PRO A 329 8.69 1.07 12.44
CA PRO A 329 7.81 0.88 13.60
C PRO A 329 7.26 2.18 14.16
N ALA A 330 7.97 3.32 14.03
CA ALA A 330 7.41 4.62 14.41
C ALA A 330 6.28 5.05 13.47
N LEU A 331 6.40 4.81 12.15
CA LEU A 331 5.32 5.09 11.20
C LEU A 331 4.08 4.24 11.50
N GLN A 332 4.28 2.96 11.80
CA GLN A 332 3.20 2.05 12.16
C GLN A 332 2.53 2.45 13.49
N ALA A 333 3.31 2.85 14.49
CA ALA A 333 2.79 3.31 15.78
C ALA A 333 1.97 4.61 15.63
N LEU A 334 2.44 5.54 14.80
CA LEU A 334 1.71 6.76 14.47
C LEU A 334 0.37 6.44 13.79
N GLU A 335 0.38 5.56 12.79
CA GLU A 335 -0.83 5.13 12.09
C GLU A 335 -1.84 4.48 13.04
N ASP A 336 -1.40 3.53 13.88
CA ASP A 336 -2.24 2.83 14.86
C ASP A 336 -2.89 3.81 15.87
N SER A 337 -2.14 4.82 16.29
CA SER A 337 -2.61 5.82 17.26
C SER A 337 -3.64 6.77 16.66
N LEU A 338 -3.41 7.18 15.40
CA LEU A 338 -4.37 7.99 14.64
C LEU A 338 -5.64 7.20 14.34
N GLU A 339 -5.52 5.94 13.94
CA GLU A 339 -6.64 5.02 13.73
C GLU A 339 -7.50 4.90 14.99
N GLN A 340 -6.89 4.58 16.13
CA GLN A 340 -7.59 4.44 17.41
C GLN A 340 -8.25 5.76 17.86
N GLY A 341 -7.53 6.88 17.75
CA GLY A 341 -8.04 8.18 18.18
C GLY A 341 -9.19 8.70 17.31
N LEU A 342 -9.14 8.50 16.00
CA LEU A 342 -10.21 8.90 15.07
C LEU A 342 -11.47 8.06 15.26
N CYS A 343 -11.32 6.79 15.65
CA CYS A 343 -12.43 5.91 16.05
C CYS A 343 -13.02 6.24 17.44
N GLY A 344 -12.54 7.28 18.12
CA GLY A 344 -13.10 7.78 19.38
C GLY A 344 -12.33 7.37 20.65
N GLY A 345 -11.17 6.73 20.50
CA GLY A 345 -10.25 6.45 21.60
C GLY A 345 -9.52 7.71 22.11
N LEU A 346 -9.01 7.62 23.33
CA LEU A 346 -8.00 8.57 23.83
C LEU A 346 -6.63 8.17 23.28
N VAL A 347 -5.82 9.16 22.94
CA VAL A 347 -4.44 8.93 22.48
C VAL A 347 -3.51 8.95 23.68
N GLU A 348 -2.85 7.84 23.92
CA GLU A 348 -1.83 7.73 24.97
C GLU A 348 -0.54 8.45 24.54
N PRO A 349 0.13 9.17 25.44
CA PRO A 349 1.43 9.78 25.16
C PRO A 349 2.45 8.73 24.76
N GLN A 350 3.25 9.04 23.76
CA GLN A 350 4.31 8.17 23.26
C GLN A 350 5.64 8.92 23.20
N ASP A 351 6.73 8.20 23.37
CA ASP A 351 8.07 8.73 23.20
C ASP A 351 8.50 8.66 21.73
N GLY A 352 9.47 9.50 21.35
CA GLY A 352 10.07 9.48 20.01
C GLY A 352 9.32 10.31 18.97
N PRO A 353 9.66 10.15 17.68
CA PRO A 353 9.20 11.03 16.61
C PRO A 353 7.69 10.92 16.35
N ALA A 354 7.11 9.72 16.47
CA ALA A 354 5.67 9.51 16.38
C ALA A 354 4.92 10.24 17.50
N GLY A 355 5.42 10.17 18.74
CA GLY A 355 4.87 10.88 19.89
C GLY A 355 4.91 12.40 19.72
N ALA A 356 6.04 12.94 19.25
CA ALA A 356 6.18 14.37 18.97
C ALA A 356 5.15 14.86 17.92
N MET A 357 4.87 14.05 16.89
CA MET A 357 3.81 14.36 15.92
C MET A 357 2.42 14.29 16.56
N LEU A 358 2.14 13.28 17.38
CA LEU A 358 0.85 13.15 18.06
C LEU A 358 0.57 14.32 19.01
N GLU A 359 1.57 14.83 19.72
CA GLU A 359 1.43 16.01 20.59
C GLU A 359 1.00 17.27 19.81
N CYS A 360 1.28 17.35 18.51
CA CYS A 360 0.79 18.43 17.65
C CYS A 360 -0.67 18.27 17.21
N LEU A 361 -1.26 17.08 17.40
CA LEU A 361 -2.58 16.69 16.88
C LEU A 361 -3.61 16.46 17.99
N VAL A 362 -3.16 16.35 19.24
CA VAL A 362 -4.02 16.11 20.41
C VAL A 362 -4.38 17.40 21.11
N LEU A 363 -5.64 17.50 21.52
CA LEU A 363 -6.13 18.53 22.43
C LEU A 363 -5.68 18.22 23.87
N ALA A 364 -5.82 19.19 24.78
CA ALA A 364 -5.49 19.02 26.20
C ALA A 364 -6.24 17.84 26.88
N CYS A 365 -7.39 17.44 26.33
CA CYS A 365 -8.17 16.28 26.78
C CYS A 365 -7.73 14.93 26.17
N ARG A 366 -6.57 14.89 25.49
CA ARG A 366 -6.02 13.71 24.81
C ARG A 366 -6.91 13.11 23.72
N ARG A 367 -7.79 13.95 23.15
CA ARG A 367 -8.57 13.62 21.94
C ARG A 367 -7.91 14.25 20.72
N LEU A 368 -7.94 13.55 19.60
CA LEU A 368 -7.46 14.09 18.33
C LEU A 368 -8.35 15.22 17.85
N GLU A 369 -7.72 16.30 17.41
CA GLU A 369 -8.37 17.36 16.65
C GLU A 369 -8.63 16.86 15.23
N ARG A 370 -9.88 16.46 14.96
CA ARG A 370 -10.26 15.75 13.73
C ARG A 370 -9.94 16.50 12.45
N GLU A 371 -9.99 17.84 12.48
CA GLU A 371 -9.74 18.69 11.32
C GLU A 371 -8.30 18.56 10.81
N VAL A 372 -7.33 18.38 11.72
CA VAL A 372 -5.91 18.23 11.38
C VAL A 372 -5.50 16.76 11.37
N ALA A 373 -5.99 15.97 12.32
CA ALA A 373 -5.63 14.56 12.44
C ALA A 373 -6.15 13.72 11.27
N GLY A 374 -7.30 14.08 10.67
CA GLY A 374 -7.84 13.40 9.48
C GLY A 374 -6.89 13.46 8.27
N PRO A 375 -6.51 14.66 7.80
CA PRO A 375 -5.54 14.81 6.72
C PRO A 375 -4.17 14.17 7.02
N ILE A 376 -3.69 14.23 8.27
CA ILE A 376 -2.43 13.57 8.63
C ILE A 376 -2.59 12.05 8.59
N PHE A 377 -3.71 11.49 9.03
CA PHE A 377 -3.99 10.07 8.90
C PHE A 377 -4.04 9.63 7.43
N TYR A 378 -4.68 10.42 6.56
CA TYR A 378 -4.68 10.18 5.11
C TYR A 378 -3.26 10.10 4.54
N LEU A 379 -2.39 11.05 4.89
CA LEU A 379 -1.00 11.05 4.47
C LEU A 379 -0.22 9.83 5.01
N VAL A 380 -0.40 9.50 6.30
CA VAL A 380 0.26 8.34 6.92
C VAL A 380 -0.17 7.04 6.26
N GLN A 381 -1.45 6.90 5.89
CA GLN A 381 -1.94 5.73 5.13
C GLN A 381 -1.34 5.66 3.74
N ALA A 382 -1.24 6.77 3.01
CA ALA A 382 -0.58 6.82 1.71
C ALA A 382 0.89 6.36 1.82
N LEU A 383 1.59 6.82 2.85
CA LEU A 383 2.96 6.40 3.12
C LEU A 383 3.06 4.92 3.49
N ALA A 384 2.12 4.36 4.25
CA ALA A 384 2.11 2.94 4.61
C ALA A 384 1.96 1.99 3.39
N VAL A 385 1.45 2.49 2.25
CA VAL A 385 1.40 1.74 0.99
C VAL A 385 2.79 1.53 0.40
N LEU A 386 3.71 2.47 0.62
CA LEU A 386 5.07 2.45 0.13
C LEU A 386 5.97 1.46 0.89
N ASN A 387 7.15 1.16 0.35
CA ASN A 387 8.14 0.29 0.96
C ASN A 387 9.24 1.06 1.69
N GLU A 388 10.01 0.37 2.54
CA GLU A 388 11.09 0.96 3.35
C GLU A 388 12.12 1.73 2.50
N THR A 389 12.43 1.24 1.29
CA THR A 389 13.39 1.92 0.39
C THR A 389 12.81 3.26 -0.09
N GLN A 390 11.52 3.27 -0.44
CA GLN A 390 10.82 4.50 -0.85
C GLN A 390 10.73 5.49 0.30
N HIS A 391 10.49 5.04 1.54
CA HIS A 391 10.46 5.94 2.71
C HIS A 391 11.79 6.64 2.93
N VAL A 392 12.91 5.91 2.86
CA VAL A 392 14.26 6.49 2.99
C VAL A 392 14.56 7.46 1.84
N LEU A 393 14.18 7.12 0.61
CA LEU A 393 14.34 8.01 -0.54
C LEU A 393 13.49 9.28 -0.41
N LEU A 394 12.25 9.17 0.07
CA LEU A 394 11.36 10.30 0.32
C LEU A 394 11.89 11.21 1.43
N ALA A 395 12.40 10.64 2.52
CA ALA A 395 13.05 11.42 3.58
C ALA A 395 14.22 12.25 3.03
N LYS A 396 15.06 11.65 2.18
CA LYS A 396 16.16 12.37 1.50
C LYS A 396 15.66 13.48 0.56
N VAL A 397 14.57 13.22 -0.19
CA VAL A 397 13.95 14.23 -1.08
C VAL A 397 13.36 15.41 -0.28
N LEU A 398 12.76 15.13 0.88
CA LEU A 398 12.27 16.14 1.81
C LEU A 398 13.41 17.01 2.36
N GLU A 399 14.52 16.40 2.79
CA GLU A 399 15.71 17.12 3.29
C GLU A 399 16.36 18.01 2.23
N THR A 400 16.40 17.53 0.99
CA THR A 400 17.02 18.24 -0.16
C THR A 400 16.12 19.30 -0.78
N GLY A 401 14.85 19.38 -0.38
CA GLY A 401 13.88 20.34 -0.93
C GLY A 401 13.48 20.06 -2.38
N ALA A 402 13.72 18.85 -2.89
CA ALA A 402 13.46 18.48 -4.28
C ALA A 402 12.02 17.93 -4.53
N LEU A 403 11.16 17.98 -3.51
CA LEU A 403 9.82 17.37 -3.53
C LEU A 403 8.91 17.93 -4.64
N SER A 404 8.95 19.24 -4.90
CA SER A 404 8.10 19.88 -5.92
C SER A 404 8.40 19.38 -7.33
N GLY A 405 9.67 19.19 -7.67
CA GLY A 405 10.09 18.61 -8.95
C GLY A 405 9.62 17.15 -9.06
N ALA A 406 9.74 16.38 -7.98
CA ALA A 406 9.28 15.00 -7.94
C ALA A 406 7.77 14.88 -8.13
N LEU A 407 6.98 15.69 -7.41
CA LEU A 407 5.53 15.74 -7.50
C LEU A 407 5.06 16.10 -8.91
N THR A 408 5.70 17.09 -9.55
CA THR A 408 5.33 17.52 -10.92
C THR A 408 5.58 16.42 -11.95
N LEU A 409 6.68 15.67 -11.80
CA LEU A 409 7.02 14.55 -12.67
C LEU A 409 6.02 13.40 -12.50
N VAL A 410 5.72 13.00 -11.26
CA VAL A 410 4.73 11.94 -10.98
C VAL A 410 3.33 12.36 -11.42
N GLY A 411 2.94 13.62 -11.22
CA GLY A 411 1.68 14.16 -11.73
C GLY A 411 1.58 14.06 -13.26
N SER A 412 2.64 14.45 -13.98
CA SER A 412 2.70 14.32 -15.44
C SER A 412 2.64 12.86 -15.91
N LEU A 413 3.23 11.93 -15.14
CA LEU A 413 3.19 10.49 -15.40
C LEU A 413 1.76 9.94 -15.25
N LEU A 414 1.08 10.28 -14.16
CA LEU A 414 -0.28 9.84 -13.86
C LEU A 414 -1.30 10.40 -14.86
N GLU A 415 -1.12 11.66 -15.27
CA GLU A 415 -1.99 12.29 -16.27
C GLU A 415 -1.85 11.62 -17.65
N GLN A 416 -0.62 11.35 -18.09
CA GLN A 416 -0.36 10.77 -19.41
C GLN A 416 -0.61 9.26 -19.50
N SER A 417 -0.64 8.57 -18.37
CA SER A 417 -0.89 7.12 -18.28
C SER A 417 -2.37 6.76 -18.33
N ALA A 418 -3.29 7.73 -18.30
CA ALA A 418 -4.71 7.46 -18.40
C ALA A 418 -5.10 6.85 -19.78
N PRO A 419 -5.99 5.83 -19.82
CA PRO A 419 -6.60 5.14 -18.67
C PRO A 419 -5.63 4.18 -17.98
N TRP A 420 -5.64 4.14 -16.65
CA TRP A 420 -4.64 3.42 -15.84
C TRP A 420 -4.72 1.89 -15.92
N GLN A 421 -5.79 1.35 -16.49
CA GLN A 421 -6.04 -0.08 -16.63
C GLN A 421 -5.23 -0.74 -17.75
N GLU A 422 -4.62 0.06 -18.63
CA GLU A 422 -3.88 -0.42 -19.79
C GLU A 422 -2.38 -0.12 -19.69
N ARG A 423 -1.56 -1.05 -20.19
CA ARG A 423 -0.12 -0.84 -20.29
C ARG A 423 0.18 0.23 -21.34
N ARG A 424 1.01 1.22 -20.98
CA ARG A 424 1.30 2.35 -21.87
C ARG A 424 2.75 2.82 -21.76
N ALA A 425 3.35 3.14 -22.89
CA ALA A 425 4.63 3.83 -22.92
C ALA A 425 4.40 5.33 -22.70
N VAL A 426 4.91 5.90 -21.61
CA VAL A 426 4.73 7.30 -21.23
C VAL A 426 6.01 8.09 -21.49
N SER A 427 5.84 9.27 -22.09
CA SER A 427 6.96 10.19 -22.36
C SER A 427 6.98 11.33 -21.35
N LEU A 428 7.96 11.33 -20.47
CA LEU A 428 8.09 12.37 -19.44
C LEU A 428 8.63 13.68 -20.05
N PRO A 429 8.16 14.86 -19.59
CA PRO A 429 8.61 16.14 -20.10
C PRO A 429 10.13 16.33 -19.91
N PRO A 430 10.90 16.63 -20.98
CA PRO A 430 12.35 16.86 -20.89
C PRO A 430 12.75 18.01 -19.96
N THR A 431 11.84 18.93 -19.70
CA THR A 431 12.05 20.05 -18.76
C THR A 431 12.04 19.62 -17.29
N LEU A 432 11.37 18.51 -16.97
CA LEU A 432 11.30 17.93 -15.63
C LEU A 432 12.38 16.88 -15.40
N LEU A 433 12.80 16.22 -16.48
CA LEU A 433 13.95 15.33 -16.53
C LEU A 433 15.22 16.20 -16.51
N GLY A 434 15.68 16.59 -15.31
CA GLY A 434 16.94 17.32 -15.17
C GLY A 434 18.12 16.60 -15.86
N SER A 435 19.28 17.26 -15.95
CA SER A 435 20.49 16.74 -16.62
C SER A 435 21.04 15.42 -16.03
N SER A 436 20.47 14.94 -14.93
CA SER A 436 20.86 13.73 -14.19
C SER A 436 19.83 12.59 -14.27
N TRP A 437 18.90 12.58 -15.23
CA TRP A 437 17.97 11.45 -15.39
C TRP A 437 18.72 10.16 -15.68
N GLY A 438 18.60 9.19 -14.77
CA GLY A 438 19.28 7.89 -14.82
C GLY A 438 19.17 7.17 -13.49
N SER A 439 19.77 5.98 -13.39
CA SER A 439 19.69 5.10 -12.20
C SER A 439 20.13 5.75 -10.89
N GLU A 440 20.94 6.81 -10.95
CA GLU A 440 21.43 7.55 -9.78
C GLU A 440 20.44 8.61 -9.26
N ALA A 441 19.38 8.91 -10.01
CA ALA A 441 18.37 9.88 -9.60
C ALA A 441 17.43 9.27 -8.55
N PRO A 442 17.16 9.95 -7.40
CA PRO A 442 16.23 9.44 -6.39
C PRO A 442 14.85 9.11 -6.95
N ILE A 443 14.36 9.92 -7.89
CA ILE A 443 13.06 9.71 -8.53
C ILE A 443 13.02 8.47 -9.44
N TRP A 444 14.14 8.12 -10.08
CA TRP A 444 14.23 6.90 -10.87
C TRP A 444 14.03 5.69 -9.97
N ALA A 445 14.75 5.65 -8.85
CA ALA A 445 14.61 4.58 -7.87
C ALA A 445 13.20 4.54 -7.27
N LEU A 446 12.56 5.68 -6.98
CA LEU A 446 11.18 5.72 -6.50
C LEU A 446 10.21 5.05 -7.49
N LEU A 447 10.33 5.35 -8.79
CA LEU A 447 9.47 4.76 -9.83
C LEU A 447 9.74 3.25 -10.00
N GLU A 448 11.01 2.83 -9.96
CA GLU A 448 11.36 1.39 -9.97
C GLU A 448 10.73 0.64 -8.80
N GLU A 449 10.73 1.25 -7.60
CA GLU A 449 10.09 0.66 -6.42
C GLU A 449 8.56 0.65 -6.51
N CYS A 450 7.94 1.57 -7.27
CA CYS A 450 6.51 1.51 -7.60
C CYS A 450 6.17 0.36 -8.55
N GLY A 451 7.16 -0.34 -9.11
CA GLY A 451 6.98 -1.41 -10.09
C GLY A 451 6.98 -0.94 -11.53
N LEU A 452 7.37 0.30 -11.79
CA LEU A 452 7.53 0.85 -13.13
C LEU A 452 8.94 0.56 -13.67
N GLU A 453 9.07 0.53 -14.99
CA GLU A 453 10.36 0.32 -15.66
C GLU A 453 10.79 1.63 -16.34
N PRO A 454 11.52 2.51 -15.63
CA PRO A 454 12.08 3.71 -16.22
C PRO A 454 13.24 3.38 -17.17
N GLN A 455 13.34 4.16 -18.24
CA GLN A 455 14.36 4.06 -19.28
C GLN A 455 14.85 5.45 -19.70
N VAL A 456 16.07 5.52 -20.24
CA VAL A 456 16.68 6.77 -20.71
C VAL A 456 16.21 7.14 -22.13
N GLY A 457 15.73 6.15 -22.90
CA GLY A 457 15.25 6.32 -24.28
C GLY A 457 13.87 6.98 -24.41
N THR A 458 13.36 7.07 -25.65
CA THR A 458 12.00 7.55 -25.94
C THR A 458 10.95 6.66 -25.30
N ALA A 459 9.89 7.27 -24.74
CA ALA A 459 8.99 6.66 -23.76
C ALA A 459 9.75 6.25 -22.49
N GLN A 460 10.06 7.24 -21.66
CA GLN A 460 10.93 7.09 -20.49
C GLN A 460 10.37 6.16 -19.42
N VAL A 461 9.08 5.84 -19.42
CA VAL A 461 8.47 4.93 -18.44
C VAL A 461 7.44 4.04 -19.12
N CYS A 462 7.47 2.74 -18.82
CA CYS A 462 6.36 1.86 -19.13
C CYS A 462 5.39 1.82 -17.95
N TRP A 463 4.18 2.38 -18.13
CA TRP A 463 3.10 2.31 -17.16
C TRP A 463 2.55 0.89 -17.07
N GLU A 464 2.49 0.37 -15.86
CA GLU A 464 1.87 -0.90 -15.51
C GLU A 464 0.69 -0.63 -14.57
N PRO A 465 -0.51 -1.17 -14.81
CA PRO A 465 -1.66 -0.91 -13.95
C PRO A 465 -1.46 -1.35 -12.49
N GLU A 466 -0.61 -2.36 -12.24
CA GLU A 466 -0.27 -2.81 -10.89
C GLU A 466 0.49 -1.74 -10.08
N ALA A 467 1.12 -0.78 -10.77
CA ALA A 467 1.82 0.33 -10.15
C ALA A 467 0.89 1.49 -9.75
N GLN A 468 -0.38 1.47 -10.15
CA GLN A 468 -1.34 2.54 -9.90
C GLN A 468 -1.39 2.92 -8.42
N SER A 469 -1.74 1.99 -7.54
CA SER A 469 -1.89 2.25 -6.11
C SER A 469 -0.60 2.69 -5.40
N CYS A 470 0.58 2.40 -5.95
CA CYS A 470 1.85 2.83 -5.36
C CYS A 470 2.31 4.18 -5.91
N THR A 471 1.81 4.56 -7.09
CA THR A 471 2.19 5.80 -7.78
C THR A 471 1.21 6.93 -7.43
N CYS A 472 -0.08 6.61 -7.30
CA CYS A 472 -1.06 7.44 -6.60
C CYS A 472 -0.69 7.53 -5.12
#